data_AF-A0A7H8S4D2-F1
#
_entry.id   AF-A0A7H8S4D2-F1
#
_cell.length_a   1.000
_cell.length_b   1.000
_cell.length_c   1.000
_cell.angle_alpha   90.00
_cell.angle_beta   90.00
_cell.angle_gamma   90.00
#
_symmetry.space_group_name_H-M   'P 1'
#
loop_
_entity.id
_entity.type
_entity.pdbx_description
1 polymer ?
#
loop_
_entity_poly.entity_id
_entity_poly.type
_entity_poly.pdbx_seq_one_letter_code
_entity_poly.pdbx_strand_id
1 'polypeptide(L)' 'MRKINMNDLNQWITEQKPKAEQQIVRNRNSAKIIRTRQRDKEEEVILDKLCMEKWKRAEQEGKIKYLSKRKWFYDFD' A
#
# COMPACT_ATOMS: atom_id res chain seq x y z
N MET A 1 32.53 1.81 -32.37
CA MET A 1 31.59 2.27 -31.32
C MET A 1 31.34 3.76 -31.53
N ARG A 2 30.08 4.20 -31.64
CA ARG A 2 29.76 5.64 -31.77
C ARG A 2 30.01 6.32 -30.41
N LYS A 3 30.75 7.43 -30.41
CA LYS A 3 30.97 8.23 -29.20
C LYS A 3 29.64 8.92 -28.87
N ILE A 4 28.96 8.47 -27.82
CA ILE A 4 27.74 9.13 -27.32
C ILE A 4 28.20 10.27 -26.42
N ASN A 5 27.70 11.47 -26.70
CA ASN A 5 27.86 12.62 -25.84
C ASN A 5 27.02 12.41 -24.57
N MET A 6 27.65 12.44 -23.40
CA MET A 6 26.98 12.19 -22.12
C MET A 6 25.92 13.25 -21.80
N ASN A 7 26.07 14.47 -22.29
CA ASN A 7 25.08 15.52 -22.07
C ASN A 7 23.78 15.23 -22.81
N ASP A 8 23.88 14.82 -24.08
CA ASP A 8 22.73 14.47 -24.90
C ASP A 8 21.99 13.24 -24.34
N LEU A 9 22.76 12.28 -23.80
CA LEU A 9 22.19 11.11 -23.11
C LEU A 9 21.44 11.51 -21.84
N ASN A 10 22.02 12.37 -21.01
CA ASN A 10 21.38 12.83 -19.78
C ASN A 10 20.10 13.62 -20.06
N GLN A 11 20.11 14.46 -21.10
CA GLN A 11 18.94 15.20 -21.54
C GLN A 11 17.83 14.25 -22.03
N TRP A 12 18.20 13.24 -22.81
CA TRP A 12 17.25 12.23 -23.26
C TRP A 12 16.64 11.45 -22.07
N ILE A 13 17.46 11.08 -21.08
CA ILE A 13 16.99 10.40 -19.86
C ILE A 13 16.00 11.28 -19.10
N THR A 14 16.29 12.57 -18.90
CA THR A 14 15.40 13.47 -18.15
C THR A 14 14.08 13.70 -18.88
N GLU A 15 14.10 13.81 -20.22
CA GLU A 15 12.89 13.97 -21.04
C GLU A 15 12.00 12.73 -21.04
N GLN A 16 12.59 11.52 -21.01
CA GLN A 16 11.83 10.26 -21.03
C GLN A 16 11.40 9.77 -19.65
N LYS A 17 12.07 10.23 -18.58
CA LYS A 17 11.80 9.79 -17.20
C LYS A 17 10.31 9.88 -16.79
N PRO A 18 9.57 10.97 -17.04
CA PRO A 18 8.17 11.06 -16.66
C PRO A 18 7.29 10.02 -17.36
N LYS A 19 7.57 9.72 -18.64
CA LYS A 19 6.83 8.71 -19.41
C LYS A 19 7.11 7.29 -18.89
N ALA A 20 8.37 7.00 -18.57
CA ALA A 20 8.76 5.72 -17.99
C ALA A 20 8.12 5.52 -16.60
N GLU A 21 8.14 6.53 -15.74
CA GLU A 21 7.49 6.48 -14.42
C GLU A 21 5.98 6.25 -14.53
N GLN A 22 5.30 6.96 -15.45
CA GLN A 22 3.87 6.75 -15.71
C GLN A 22 3.57 5.32 -16.19
N GLN A 23 4.40 4.76 -17.07
CA GLN A 23 4.26 3.37 -17.51
C GLN A 23 4.48 2.38 -16.36
N ILE A 24 5.46 2.61 -15.48
CA ILE A 24 5.70 1.78 -14.29
C ILE A 24 4.49 1.80 -13.36
N VAL A 25 3.88 2.96 -13.12
CA VAL A 25 2.69 3.07 -12.26
C VAL A 25 1.49 2.38 -12.90
N ARG A 26 1.22 2.62 -14.20
CA ARG A 26 0.10 2.01 -14.93
C ARG A 26 0.21 0.49 -15.03
N ASN A 27 1.42 0.00 -15.24
CA ASN A 27 1.71 -1.43 -15.40
C ASN A 27 2.12 -2.09 -14.07
N ARG A 28 2.04 -1.36 -12.94
CA ARG A 28 2.26 -1.95 -11.63
C ARG A 28 1.18 -3.01 -11.44
N ASN A 29 1.58 -4.28 -11.41
CA ASN A 29 0.67 -5.37 -11.09
C ASN A 29 -0.14 -4.96 -9.86
N SER A 30 -1.46 -5.03 -9.99
CA SER A 30 -2.44 -4.71 -8.93
C SER A 30 -2.32 -5.63 -7.71
N ALA A 31 -1.44 -6.63 -7.78
CA ALA A 31 -1.04 -7.45 -6.65
C ALA A 31 -0.50 -6.53 -5.53
N LYS A 32 -1.25 -6.53 -4.41
CA LYS A 32 -0.86 -5.88 -3.17
C LYS A 32 0.59 -6.24 -2.86
N ILE A 33 1.44 -5.24 -2.70
CA ILE A 33 2.84 -5.47 -2.37
C ILE A 33 2.89 -6.18 -1.01
N ILE A 34 3.32 -7.43 -1.06
CA ILE A 34 3.55 -8.21 0.15
C ILE A 34 4.84 -7.67 0.75
N ARG A 35 4.74 -7.03 1.91
CA ARG A 35 5.93 -6.67 2.69
C ARG A 35 6.60 -7.96 3.14
N THR A 36 7.83 -8.17 2.71
CA THR A 36 8.61 -9.38 3.04
C THR A 36 9.43 -9.24 4.32
N ARG A 37 9.66 -8.01 4.79
CA ARG A 37 10.38 -7.74 6.04
C ARG A 37 9.40 -7.73 7.23
N GLN A 38 9.86 -8.29 8.34
CA GLN A 38 9.18 -8.14 9.63
C GLN A 38 9.10 -6.65 10.00
N ARG A 39 8.01 -6.28 10.66
CA ARG A 39 7.88 -4.92 11.21
C ARG A 39 8.76 -4.82 12.44
N ASP A 40 9.06 -3.59 12.83
CA ASP A 40 9.68 -3.36 14.13
C ASP A 40 8.71 -3.79 15.25
N LYS A 41 9.25 -4.34 16.35
CA LYS A 41 8.43 -4.87 17.45
C LYS A 41 7.54 -3.81 18.08
N GLU A 42 8.01 -2.57 18.18
CA GLU A 42 7.20 -1.48 18.73
C GLU A 42 6.10 -1.09 17.74
N GLU A 43 6.41 -1.06 16.43
CA GLU A 43 5.44 -0.81 15.37
C GLU A 43 4.31 -1.84 15.40
N GLU A 44 4.63 -3.13 15.57
CA GLU A 44 3.64 -4.21 15.69
C GLU A 44 2.67 -3.96 16.86
N VAL A 45 3.21 -3.69 18.06
CA VAL A 45 2.39 -3.44 19.25
C VAL A 45 1.47 -2.24 19.07
N ILE A 46 1.96 -1.16 18.46
CA ILE A 46 1.16 0.05 18.21
C ILE A 46 0.04 -0.24 17.22
N LEU A 47 0.33 -0.96 16.14
CA LEU A 47 -0.66 -1.30 15.12
C LEU A 47 -1.74 -2.24 15.65
N ASP A 48 -1.36 -3.20 16.50
CA ASP A 48 -2.31 -4.08 17.17
C ASP A 48 -3.26 -3.28 18.07
N LYS A 49 -2.73 -2.33 18.84
CA LYS A 49 -3.56 -1.42 19.67
C LYS A 49 -4.52 -0.61 18.81
N LEU A 50 -4.04 0.03 17.75
CA LEU A 50 -4.88 0.80 16.83
C LEU A 50 -5.96 -0.05 16.17
N CYS A 51 -5.64 -1.28 15.80
CA CYS A 51 -6.59 -2.23 15.22
C CYS A 51 -7.70 -2.56 16.23
N MET A 52 -7.33 -2.91 17.46
CA MET A 52 -8.29 -3.20 18.52
C MET A 52 -9.18 -2.01 18.86
N GLU A 53 -8.61 -0.80 18.92
CA GLU A 53 -9.38 0.43 19.19
C GLU A 53 -10.40 0.72 18.08
N LYS A 54 -9.98 0.62 16.82
CA LYS A 54 -10.89 0.78 15.68
C LYS A 54 -12.00 -0.25 15.69
N TRP A 55 -11.68 -1.50 16.02
CA TRP A 55 -12.67 -2.56 16.14
C TRP A 55 -13.71 -2.25 17.22
N LYS A 56 -13.25 -1.93 18.44
CA LYS A 56 -14.14 -1.56 19.55
C LYS A 56 -15.03 -0.36 19.21
N ARG A 57 -14.47 0.63 18.50
CA ARG A 57 -15.23 1.79 18.04
C ARG A 57 -16.31 1.40 17.04
N ALA A 58 -15.99 0.57 16.06
CA ALA A 58 -16.98 0.07 15.09
C ALA A 58 -18.08 -0.76 15.76
N GLU A 59 -17.74 -1.50 16.80
CA GLU A 59 -18.70 -2.25 17.62
C GLU A 59 -19.63 -1.32 18.40
N GLN A 60 -19.08 -0.28 19.04
CA GLN A 60 -19.86 0.76 19.72
C GLN A 60 -20.77 1.55 18.76
N GLU A 61 -20.28 1.84 17.55
CA GLU A 61 -21.04 2.51 16.49
C GLU A 61 -22.10 1.60 15.84
N GLY A 62 -22.18 0.32 16.24
CA GLY A 62 -23.18 -0.63 15.73
C GLY A 62 -22.91 -1.14 14.31
N LYS A 63 -21.72 -0.87 13.77
CA LYS A 63 -21.29 -1.30 12.42
C LYS A 63 -20.99 -2.80 12.36
N ILE A 64 -20.79 -3.45 13.51
CA ILE A 64 -20.53 -4.87 13.63
C ILE A 64 -21.78 -5.57 14.16
N LYS A 65 -22.34 -6.47 13.36
CA LYS A 65 -23.45 -7.36 13.76
C LYS A 65 -22.92 -8.78 13.94
N TYR A 66 -23.08 -9.31 15.15
CA TYR A 66 -22.74 -10.68 15.49
C TYR A 66 -23.88 -11.63 15.09
N LEU A 67 -23.81 -12.24 13.91
CA LEU A 67 -24.84 -13.17 13.40
C LEU A 67 -24.74 -14.56 14.06
N SER A 68 -23.53 -15.01 14.43
CA SER A 68 -23.28 -16.21 15.22
C SER A 68 -21.92 -16.16 15.90
N LYS A 69 -21.58 -17.18 16.71
CA LYS A 69 -20.23 -17.33 17.32
C LYS A 69 -19.09 -17.28 16.28
N ARG A 70 -19.35 -17.57 15.00
CA ARG A 70 -18.34 -17.63 13.93
C ARG A 70 -18.64 -16.73 12.71
N LYS A 71 -19.80 -16.06 12.68
CA LYS A 71 -20.22 -15.23 11.53
C LYS A 71 -20.49 -13.83 12.02
N TRP A 72 -19.70 -12.87 11.56
CA TRP A 72 -19.87 -11.46 11.85
C TRP A 72 -20.09 -10.73 10.53
N PHE A 73 -20.97 -9.73 10.56
CA PHE A 73 -21.28 -8.87 9.43
C PHE A 73 -20.80 -7.46 9.76
N TYR A 74 -19.90 -6.94 8.92
CA TYR A 74 -19.38 -5.58 9.03
C TYR A 74 -20.01 -4.77 7.91
N ASP A 75 -20.96 -3.90 8.26
CA ASP A 75 -21.56 -2.97 7.30
C ASP A 75 -20.59 -1.80 7.12
N PHE A 76 -19.95 -1.73 5.94
CA PHE A 76 -19.18 -0.58 5.51
C PHE A 76 -20.12 0.32 4.71
N ASP A 77 -20.76 1.28 5.38
CA ASP A 77 -21.30 2.49 4.74
C ASP A 77 -20.19 3.55 4.62
#